data_AF-A0A419L068-F1
#
_entry.id   AF-A0A419L068-F1
#
_cell.length_a   1.000
_cell.length_b   1.000
_cell.length_c   1.000
_cell.angle_alpha   90.00
_cell.angle_beta   90.00
_cell.angle_gamma   90.00
#
_symmetry.space_group_name_H-M   'P 1'
#
loop_
_entity.id
_entity.type
_entity.pdbx_description
1 polymer ?
#
loop_
_entity_poly.entity_id
_entity_poly.type
_entity_poly.pdbx_seq_one_letter_code
_entity_poly.pdbx_strand_id
1 'polypeptide(L)'
;MRGSERGVETELLMTIDYEINPCNRCNYECFHKERCCPIDDDVPVIWERMRKADGIVLVIPSYYDFPPAIFKAIIERTQGILD
;
A
#
# COMPACT_ATOMS: atom_id res chain seq x y z
N MET A 1 -13.90 6.74 12.44
CA MET A 1 -12.87 7.76 12.80
C MET A 1 -13.56 9.07 13.11
N ARG A 2 -13.05 9.90 14.04
CA ARG A 2 -13.68 11.20 14.39
C ARG A 2 -13.66 12.25 13.25
N GLY A 3 -12.97 11.98 12.14
CA GLY A 3 -12.95 12.87 10.97
C GLY A 3 -14.33 13.09 10.35
N SER A 4 -15.17 12.05 10.32
CA SER A 4 -16.55 12.15 9.80
C SER A 4 -17.41 13.12 10.61
N GLU A 5 -17.17 13.24 11.92
CA GLU A 5 -17.84 14.20 12.82
C GLU A 5 -17.47 15.66 12.51
N ARG A 6 -16.39 15.89 11.74
CA ARG A 6 -15.90 17.20 11.32
C ARG A 6 -16.15 17.50 9.84
N GLY A 7 -16.98 16.70 9.17
CA GLY A 7 -17.30 16.85 7.75
C GLY A 7 -16.19 16.42 6.80
N VAL A 8 -15.20 15.65 7.29
CA VAL A 8 -14.13 15.08 6.46
C VAL A 8 -14.53 13.66 6.06
N GLU A 9 -14.50 13.36 4.77
CA GLU A 9 -14.68 11.99 4.27
C GLU A 9 -13.51 11.12 4.75
N THR A 10 -13.80 9.95 5.32
CA THR A 10 -12.77 9.05 5.85
C THR A 10 -13.04 7.63 5.43
N GLU A 11 -12.00 6.95 4.96
CA GLU A 11 -11.98 5.52 4.68
C GLU A 11 -10.97 4.83 5.63
N LEU A 12 -11.32 3.64 6.12
CA LEU A 12 -10.41 2.80 6.90
C LEU A 12 -10.01 1.59 6.06
N LEU A 13 -8.71 1.45 5.79
CA LEU A 13 -8.15 0.28 5.13
C LEU A 13 -7.44 -0.57 6.20
N MET A 14 -7.95 -1.77 6.45
CA MET A 14 -7.30 -2.73 7.34
C MET A 14 -6.54 -3.74 6.48
N THR A 15 -5.23 -3.91 6.72
CA THR A 15 -4.39 -4.81 5.89
C THR A 15 -4.82 -6.27 5.92
N ILE A 16 -5.65 -6.69 6.88
CA ILE A 16 -6.21 -8.05 6.96
C ILE A 16 -7.29 -8.31 5.91
N ASP A 17 -7.86 -7.26 5.33
CA ASP A 17 -8.92 -7.36 4.32
C ASP A 17 -8.37 -7.50 2.88
N TYR A 18 -7.04 -7.60 2.74
CA TYR A 18 -6.35 -7.55 1.45
C TYR A 18 -5.34 -8.69 1.31
N GLU A 19 -5.21 -9.22 0.10
CA GLU A 19 -4.09 -10.08 -0.26
C GLU A 19 -2.85 -9.22 -0.53
N ILE A 20 -1.80 -9.42 0.27
CA ILE A 20 -0.55 -8.65 0.18
C ILE A 20 0.62 -9.60 0.11
N ASN A 21 1.22 -9.70 -1.07
CA ASN A 21 2.37 -10.53 -1.34
C ASN A 21 3.67 -9.70 -1.31
N PRO A 22 4.76 -10.23 -0.73
CA PRO A 22 6.05 -9.54 -0.70
C PRO A 22 6.61 -9.38 -2.11
N CYS A 23 7.42 -8.33 -2.30
CA CYS A 23 8.20 -8.17 -3.53
C CYS A 23 9.12 -9.39 -3.72
N ASN A 24 9.21 -9.89 -4.95
CA ASN A 24 9.95 -11.11 -5.27
C ASN A 24 10.78 -10.96 -6.56
N ARG A 25 11.50 -12.02 -6.95
CA ARG A 25 12.43 -11.99 -8.09
C ARG A 25 11.68 -11.96 -9.43
N CYS A 26 11.27 -10.76 -9.85
CA CYS A 26 10.64 -10.47 -11.14
C CYS A 26 11.57 -9.77 -12.15
N ASN A 27 12.90 -9.86 -11.98
CA ASN A 27 13.88 -9.21 -12.84
C ASN A 27 13.67 -7.68 -13.04
N TYR A 28 13.15 -6.99 -12.03
CA TYR A 28 12.89 -5.53 -12.07
C TYR A 28 11.92 -5.11 -13.18
N GLU A 29 10.91 -5.94 -13.47
CA GLU A 29 9.93 -5.64 -14.53
C GLU A 29 9.27 -4.27 -14.41
N CYS A 30 9.02 -3.78 -13.19
CA CYS A 30 8.49 -2.44 -12.92
C CYS A 30 9.36 -1.27 -13.43
N PHE A 31 10.63 -1.49 -13.78
CA PHE A 31 11.51 -0.46 -14.35
C PHE A 31 11.45 -0.41 -15.88
N HIS A 32 10.77 -1.36 -16.52
CA HIS A 32 10.55 -1.32 -17.96
C HIS A 32 9.31 -0.47 -18.25
N LYS A 33 9.46 0.56 -19.09
CA LYS A 33 8.44 1.60 -19.38
C LYS A 33 7.03 1.10 -19.78
N GLU A 34 6.90 -0.16 -20.15
CA GLU A 34 5.64 -0.76 -20.62
C GLU A 34 5.08 -1.81 -19.65
N ARG A 35 5.68 -2.00 -18.47
CA ARG A 35 5.33 -3.08 -17.54
C ARG A 35 5.01 -2.56 -16.15
N CYS A 36 3.88 -3.01 -15.62
CA CYS A 36 3.53 -2.86 -14.20
C CYS A 36 4.19 -3.97 -13.37
N CYS A 37 4.14 -3.84 -12.04
CA CYS A 37 4.51 -4.94 -11.14
C CYS A 37 3.72 -6.23 -11.52
N PRO A 38 4.39 -7.38 -11.75
CA PRO A 38 3.72 -8.60 -12.22
C PRO A 38 3.08 -9.44 -11.10
N ILE A 39 3.18 -8.99 -9.85
CA ILE A 39 2.57 -9.66 -8.70
C ILE A 39 1.07 -9.30 -8.70
N ASP A 40 0.22 -10.31 -8.82
CA ASP A 40 -1.24 -10.20 -8.80
C ASP A 40 -1.75 -10.30 -7.36
N ASP A 41 -2.12 -9.16 -6.78
CA ASP A 41 -2.67 -9.01 -5.43
C ASP A 41 -3.25 -7.61 -5.24
N ASP A 42 -3.61 -7.25 -4.00
CA ASP A 42 -4.33 -6.01 -3.70
C ASP A 42 -3.43 -4.79 -3.41
N VAL A 43 -2.10 -4.92 -3.47
CA VAL A 43 -1.19 -3.79 -3.21
C VAL A 43 -1.46 -2.59 -4.14
N PRO A 44 -1.71 -2.77 -5.46
CA PRO A 44 -2.13 -1.68 -6.33
C PRO A 44 -3.43 -0.99 -5.89
N VAL A 45 -4.40 -1.74 -5.36
CA VAL A 45 -5.67 -1.20 -4.88
C VAL A 45 -5.44 -0.28 -3.67
N ILE A 46 -4.61 -0.72 -2.71
CA ILE A 46 -4.25 0.07 -1.53
C ILE A 46 -3.60 1.40 -1.95
N TRP A 47 -2.64 1.36 -2.87
CA TRP A 47 -1.97 2.55 -3.39
C TRP A 47 -2.91 3.49 -4.14
N GLU A 48 -3.84 2.97 -4.93
CA GLU A 48 -4.83 3.78 -5.64
C GLU A 48 -5.80 4.50 -4.68
N ARG A 49 -6.19 3.84 -3.58
CA ARG A 49 -6.98 4.47 -2.51
C ARG A 49 -6.20 5.57 -1.81
N MET A 50 -4.93 5.30 -1.46
CA MET A 50 -4.03 6.30 -0.88
C MET A 50 -3.81 7.50 -1.80
N ARG A 51 -3.65 7.27 -3.11
CA ARG A 51 -3.43 8.32 -4.12
C ARG A 51 -4.62 9.28 -4.27
N LYS A 52 -5.85 8.80 -4.05
CA LYS A 52 -7.08 9.61 -4.11
C LYS A 52 -7.33 10.44 -2.87
N ALA A 53 -6.68 10.14 -1.76
CA ALA A 53 -6.89 10.83 -0.50
C ALA A 53 -6.07 12.14 -0.45
N ASP A 54 -6.69 13.22 0.05
CA ASP A 54 -5.99 14.48 0.34
C ASP A 54 -5.02 14.36 1.53
N GLY A 55 -5.24 13.36 2.39
CA GLY A 55 -4.43 13.11 3.57
C GLY A 55 -4.47 11.65 3.97
N ILE A 56 -3.33 11.13 4.42
CA ILE A 56 -3.16 9.73 4.82
C ILE A 56 -2.70 9.68 6.27
N VAL A 57 -3.36 8.84 7.07
CA VAL A 57 -2.94 8.51 8.44
C VAL A 57 -2.53 7.05 8.48
N LEU A 58 -1.25 6.79 8.76
CA LEU A 58 -0.72 5.44 8.90
C LEU A 58 -0.72 5.03 10.37
N VAL A 59 -1.42 3.94 10.69
CA VAL A 59 -1.43 3.35 12.04
C VAL A 59 -0.67 2.03 11.97
N ILE A 60 0.59 2.05 12.39
CA ILE A 60 1.51 0.93 12.21
C ILE A 60 1.96 0.44 13.60
N PRO A 61 1.64 -0.80 14.00
CA PRO A 61 2.17 -1.36 15.25
C PRO A 61 3.67 -1.61 15.12
N SER A 62 4.40 -1.52 16.23
CA SER A 62 5.82 -1.93 16.29
C SER A 62 5.92 -3.41 16.64
N TYR A 63 6.65 -4.17 15.83
CA TYR A 63 7.07 -5.53 16.13
C TYR A 63 8.59 -5.58 16.15
N TYR A 64 9.17 -5.74 17.34
CA TYR A 64 10.62 -5.80 17.53
C TYR A 64 11.36 -4.54 17.02
N ASP A 65 10.86 -3.34 17.34
CA ASP A 65 11.38 -2.05 16.85
C ASP A 65 11.37 -1.86 15.33
N PHE A 66 10.65 -2.72 14.60
CA PHE A 66 10.40 -2.59 13.17
C PHE A 66 8.90 -2.52 12.86
N PRO A 67 8.54 -1.89 11.73
CA PRO A 67 7.21 -2.07 11.16
C PRO A 67 6.93 -3.56 10.85
N PRO A 68 5.65 -3.97 10.79
CA PRO A 68 5.29 -5.32 10.39
C PRO A 68 5.77 -5.61 8.97
N ALA A 69 6.12 -6.87 8.69
CA ALA A 69 6.53 -7.30 7.34
C ALA A 69 5.50 -6.97 6.26
N ILE A 70 4.20 -7.01 6.59
CA ILE A 70 3.11 -6.65 5.68
C ILE A 70 3.16 -5.17 5.28
N PHE A 71 3.53 -4.27 6.19
CA PHE A 71 3.75 -2.86 5.86
C PHE A 71 4.94 -2.70 4.90
N LYS A 72 6.02 -3.46 5.15
CA LYS A 72 7.20 -3.47 4.26
C LYS A 72 6.84 -3.94 2.84
N ALA A 73 6.02 -4.98 2.71
CA ALA A 73 5.56 -5.51 1.44
C ALA A 73 4.78 -4.48 0.60
N ILE A 74 3.93 -3.67 1.25
CA ILE A 74 3.18 -2.58 0.59
C ILE A 74 4.14 -1.50 0.05
N ILE A 75 5.11 -1.05 0.87
CA ILE A 75 5.98 0.07 0.50
C ILE A 75 7.05 -0.30 -0.54
N GLU A 76 7.52 -1.55 -0.55
CA GLU A 76 8.55 -2.02 -1.50
C GLU A 76 8.09 -2.00 -2.95
N ARG A 77 6.77 -2.01 -3.18
CA ARG A 77 6.19 -2.09 -4.52
C ARG A 77 5.75 -0.74 -5.10
N THR A 78 5.99 0.34 -4.37
CA THR A 78 5.74 1.73 -4.81
C THR A 78 6.23 2.02 -6.22
N GLN A 79 7.47 1.62 -6.53
CA GLN A 79 8.11 1.86 -7.83
C GLN A 79 7.40 1.20 -9.02
N GLY A 80 6.63 0.14 -8.78
CA GLY A 80 5.86 -0.53 -9.84
C GLY A 80 4.39 -0.14 -9.89
N ILE A 81 3.99 0.88 -9.14
CA ILE A 81 2.60 1.32 -8.98
C ILE A 81 2.45 2.84 -9.15
N LEU A 82 3.40 3.62 -8.64
CA LEU A 82 3.41 5.08 -8.78
C LEU A 82 4.29 5.47 -9.97
N ASP A 83 3.76 6.38 -10.81
CA ASP A 83 4.47 7.00 -11.94
C ASP A 83 5.44 8.12 -11.51
#